data_AF-A0A7Y1ZYZ1-F1
#
_entry.id   AF-A0A7Y1ZYZ1-F1
#
_cell.length_a   1.000
_cell.length_b   1.000
_cell.length_c   1.000
_cell.angle_alpha   90.00
_cell.angle_beta   90.00
_cell.angle_gamma   90.00
#
_symmetry.space_group_name_H-M   'P 1'
#
loop_
_entity.id
_entity.type
_entity.pdbx_description
1 polymer ?
#
loop_
_entity_poly.entity_id
_entity_poly.type
_entity_poly.pdbx_seq_one_letter_code
_entity_poly.pdbx_strand_id
1 'polypeptide(L)'
;MANYLIVGASSGIGKELAQELHNEGHKVFGTYHTSSSDAAFEMHPLDVREQELDLDFVPDILDGVVYCPGLIDLKPFHRIKPQNFLDDLEVQALGAVKVLQQA
;
A
#
# COMPACT_ATOMS: atom_id res chain seq x y z
N MET A 1 -3.06 -17.83 -13.31
CA MET A 1 -2.03 -16.84 -12.95
C MET A 1 -2.69 -15.48 -13.07
N ALA A 2 -2.59 -14.66 -12.03
CA ALA A 2 -3.31 -13.38 -11.90
C ALA A 2 -2.33 -12.31 -11.41
N ASN A 3 -2.63 -11.04 -11.66
CA ASN A 3 -1.79 -9.89 -11.31
C ASN A 3 -2.38 -9.14 -10.11
N TYR A 4 -1.61 -9.03 -9.02
CA TYR A 4 -2.03 -8.33 -7.80
C TYR A 4 -1.09 -7.19 -7.44
N LEU A 5 -1.66 -6.01 -7.21
CA LEU A 5 -0.96 -4.89 -6.58
C LEU A 5 -1.22 -4.91 -5.07
N ILE A 6 -0.16 -5.02 -4.27
CA ILE A 6 -0.24 -4.98 -2.80
C ILE A 6 0.49 -3.73 -2.31
N VAL A 7 -0.27 -2.71 -1.97
CA VAL A 7 0.29 -1.47 -1.40
C VAL A 7 0.64 -1.71 0.06
N GLY A 8 1.87 -1.40 0.47
CA GLY A 8 2.33 -1.67 1.84
C GLY A 8 2.67 -3.15 2.09
N ALA A 9 3.39 -3.79 1.17
CA ALA A 9 3.77 -5.20 1.21
C ALA A 9 5.05 -5.49 2.02
N SER A 10 5.73 -4.49 2.60
CA SER A 10 7.02 -4.71 3.29
C SER A 10 6.90 -5.29 4.70
N SER A 11 5.73 -5.26 5.33
CA SER A 11 5.55 -5.75 6.70
C SER A 11 4.11 -6.17 7.00
N GLY A 12 3.93 -6.83 8.15
CA GLY A 12 2.62 -7.15 8.71
C GLY A 12 1.72 -7.93 7.75
N ILE A 13 0.45 -7.53 7.70
CA ILE A 13 -0.59 -8.20 6.90
C ILE A 13 -0.28 -8.14 5.40
N GLY A 14 0.19 -6.98 4.90
CA GLY A 14 0.50 -6.81 3.49
C GLY A 14 1.63 -7.73 3.02
N LYS A 15 2.66 -7.94 3.87
CA LYS A 15 3.75 -8.88 3.57
C LYS A 15 3.27 -10.32 3.50
N GLU A 16 2.50 -10.76 4.49
CA GLU A 16 2.03 -12.14 4.54
C GLU A 16 1.12 -12.44 3.35
N LEU A 17 0.19 -11.54 3.04
CA LEU A 17 -0.69 -11.68 1.88
C LEU A 17 0.08 -11.73 0.55
N ALA A 18 1.08 -10.86 0.38
CA ALA A 18 1.92 -10.85 -0.81
C ALA A 18 2.71 -12.18 -0.95
N GLN A 19 3.21 -12.72 0.15
CA GLN A 19 3.90 -14.01 0.19
C GLN A 19 2.96 -15.17 -0.17
N GLU A 20 1.75 -15.20 0.39
CA GLU A 20 0.73 -16.22 0.11
C GLU A 20 0.35 -16.22 -1.37
N LEU A 21 -0.03 -15.07 -1.93
CA LEU A 21 -0.40 -14.94 -3.35
C LEU A 21 0.75 -15.33 -4.29
N HIS A 22 1.99 -14.94 -3.94
CA HIS A 22 3.17 -15.35 -4.71
C HIS A 22 3.36 -16.88 -4.68
N ASN A 23 3.24 -17.50 -3.50
CA ASN A 23 3.38 -18.95 -3.32
C ASN A 23 2.28 -19.73 -4.05
N GLU A 24 1.11 -19.15 -4.25
CA GLU A 24 0.02 -19.70 -5.08
C GLU A 24 0.28 -19.60 -6.59
N GLY A 25 1.38 -18.95 -7.00
CA GLY A 25 1.79 -18.79 -8.39
C GLY A 25 1.18 -17.57 -9.09
N HIS A 26 0.75 -16.56 -8.33
CA HIS A 26 0.33 -15.27 -8.87
C HIS A 26 1.51 -14.30 -9.03
N LYS A 27 1.33 -13.30 -9.89
CA LYS A 27 2.29 -12.21 -10.03
C LYS A 27 1.94 -11.11 -9.04
N VAL A 28 2.88 -10.78 -8.17
CA VAL A 28 2.69 -9.78 -7.11
C VAL A 28 3.58 -8.58 -7.36
N PHE A 29 2.96 -7.41 -7.37
CA PHE A 29 3.59 -6.09 -7.40
C PHE A 29 3.43 -5.48 -6.01
N GLY A 30 4.43 -5.66 -5.15
CA GLY A 30 4.40 -5.13 -3.79
C GLY A 30 4.97 -3.71 -3.73
N THR A 31 4.49 -2.90 -2.79
CA THR A 31 5.08 -1.57 -2.54
C THR A 31 5.56 -1.38 -1.10
N TYR A 32 6.48 -0.44 -0.90
CA TYR A 32 6.99 -0.05 0.41
C TYR A 32 7.30 1.44 0.48
N HIS A 33 7.19 2.04 1.67
CA HIS A 33 7.55 3.45 1.85
C HIS A 33 9.03 3.61 2.25
N THR A 34 9.40 3.30 3.49
CA THR A 34 10.75 3.60 4.01
C THR A 34 11.74 2.44 3.99
N SER A 35 11.25 1.20 4.05
CA SER A 35 12.10 0.01 4.14
C SER A 35 11.61 -1.07 3.20
N SER A 36 12.46 -1.42 2.24
CA SER A 36 12.29 -2.62 1.44
C SER A 36 12.52 -3.87 2.29
N SER A 37 12.01 -5.00 1.83
CA SER A 37 12.25 -6.32 2.40
C SER A 37 12.79 -7.24 1.31
N ASP A 38 13.67 -8.18 1.66
CA ASP A 38 14.02 -9.29 0.77
C ASP A 38 12.75 -10.11 0.48
N ALA A 39 12.19 -9.92 -0.71
CA ALA A 39 10.96 -10.56 -1.17
C ALA A 39 11.26 -11.39 -2.43
N ALA A 40 10.51 -12.49 -2.60
CA ALA A 40 10.60 -13.33 -3.79
C ALA A 40 9.81 -12.78 -4.99
N PHE A 41 9.16 -11.63 -4.82
CA PHE A 41 8.33 -10.92 -5.77
C PHE A 41 8.78 -9.46 -5.93
N GLU A 42 8.19 -8.75 -6.88
CA GLU A 42 8.58 -7.37 -7.20
C GLU A 42 8.22 -6.43 -6.04
N MET A 43 9.15 -5.54 -5.69
CA MET A 43 8.98 -4.53 -4.63
C MET A 43 9.36 -3.16 -5.15
N HIS A 44 8.43 -2.22 -5.11
CA HIS A 44 8.60 -0.86 -5.63
C HIS A 44 8.41 0.19 -4.52
N PRO A 45 9.24 1.25 -4.47
CA PRO A 45 9.04 2.34 -3.51
C PRO A 45 7.76 3.10 -3.84
N LEU A 46 6.97 3.46 -2.82
CA LEU A 46 5.76 4.27 -2.97
C LEU A 46 5.43 4.97 -1.65
N ASP A 47 5.37 6.30 -1.66
CA ASP A 47 4.69 7.09 -0.62
C ASP A 47 3.32 7.53 -1.12
N VAL A 48 2.27 6.92 -0.55
CA VAL A 48 0.86 7.20 -0.87
C VAL A 48 0.42 8.62 -0.52
N ARG A 49 1.25 9.41 0.17
CA ARG A 49 1.01 10.83 0.47
C ARG A 49 1.41 11.75 -0.68
N GLU A 50 2.24 11.28 -1.61
CA GLU A 50 2.65 12.09 -2.75
C GLU A 50 1.44 12.52 -3.59
N GLN A 51 1.55 13.70 -4.21
CA GLN A 51 0.45 14.28 -4.99
C GLN A 51 0.17 13.45 -6.25
N GLU A 52 1.24 13.03 -6.93
CA GLU A 52 1.21 12.15 -8.09
C GLU A 52 1.95 10.87 -7.72
N LEU A 53 1.37 9.71 -8.01
CA LEU A 53 1.98 8.42 -7.70
C LEU A 53 2.68 7.90 -8.97
N ASP A 54 3.90 7.39 -8.82
CA ASP A 54 4.56 6.64 -9.87
C ASP A 54 4.14 5.17 -9.78
N LEU A 55 3.28 4.75 -10.71
CA LEU A 55 2.79 3.38 -10.83
C LEU A 55 3.19 2.75 -12.17
N ASP A 56 4.24 3.22 -12.83
CA ASP A 56 4.68 2.72 -14.15
C ASP A 56 5.09 1.23 -14.13
N PHE A 57 5.33 0.66 -12.94
CA PHE A 57 5.60 -0.76 -12.74
C PHE A 57 4.34 -1.64 -12.76
N VAL A 58 3.16 -1.05 -12.64
CA VAL A 58 1.87 -1.75 -12.62
C VAL A 58 1.48 -2.09 -14.05
N PRO A 59 1.07 -3.34 -14.35
CA PRO A 59 0.66 -3.73 -15.69
C PRO A 59 -0.73 -3.16 -16.04
N ASP A 60 -1.04 -3.06 -17.34
CA ASP A 60 -2.34 -2.59 -17.85
C ASP A 60 -3.58 -3.32 -17.29
N ILE A 61 -3.39 -4.56 -16.80
CA ILE A 61 -4.47 -5.38 -16.24
C ILE A 61 -4.04 -5.92 -14.88
N LEU A 62 -4.77 -5.49 -13.85
CA LEU A 62 -4.79 -6.08 -12.53
C LEU A 62 -6.05 -6.92 -12.31
N ASP A 63 -5.89 -8.07 -11.68
CA ASP A 63 -7.01 -8.89 -11.21
C ASP A 63 -7.40 -8.52 -9.78
N GLY A 64 -6.51 -7.84 -9.04
CA GLY A 64 -6.83 -7.33 -7.71
C GLY A 64 -5.85 -6.27 -7.20
N VAL A 65 -6.38 -5.39 -6.35
CA VAL A 65 -5.62 -4.37 -5.61
C VAL A 65 -5.92 -4.56 -4.13
N VAL A 66 -4.87 -4.55 -3.31
CA VAL A 66 -5.01 -4.58 -1.85
C VAL A 66 -4.22 -3.42 -1.26
N TYR A 67 -4.92 -2.61 -0.45
CA TYR A 67 -4.35 -1.44 0.21
C TYR A 67 -4.13 -1.73 1.69
N CYS A 68 -2.87 -1.96 2.07
CA CYS A 68 -2.47 -2.22 3.45
C CYS A 68 -1.77 -1.06 4.20
N PRO A 69 -1.44 0.13 3.63
CA PRO A 69 -0.95 1.23 4.44
C PRO A 69 -1.98 1.65 5.48
N GLY A 70 -1.54 1.75 6.72
CA GLY A 70 -2.36 2.20 7.83
C GLY A 70 -1.49 2.73 8.95
N LEU A 71 -2.03 3.69 9.69
CA LEU A 71 -1.40 4.28 10.85
C LEU A 71 -2.48 4.65 11.87
N ILE A 72 -2.09 4.76 13.13
CA ILE A 72 -3.04 4.93 14.22
C ILE A 72 -2.48 5.84 15.31
N ASP A 73 -3.14 6.99 15.55
CA ASP A 73 -2.88 7.86 16.70
C ASP A 73 -3.98 7.67 17.76
N LEU A 74 -3.72 6.84 18.77
CA LEU A 74 -4.68 6.48 19.83
C LEU A 74 -4.84 7.56 20.92
N LYS A 75 -4.80 8.84 20.55
CA LYS A 75 -5.02 9.95 21.49
C LYS A 75 -6.51 10.12 21.80
N PRO A 76 -6.87 10.44 23.07
CA PRO A 76 -8.22 10.90 23.39
C PRO A 76 -8.62 12.11 22.55
N PHE A 77 -9.90 12.23 22.18
CA PHE A 77 -10.41 13.29 21.29
C PHE A 77 -10.08 14.72 21.75
N HIS A 78 -10.02 14.98 23.06
CA HIS A 78 -9.66 16.31 23.57
C HIS A 78 -8.17 16.66 23.43
N ARG A 79 -7.33 15.70 23.01
CA ARG A 79 -5.87 15.86 22.80
C ARG A 79 -5.43 15.72 21.35
N ILE A 80 -6.25 15.09 20.50
CA ILE A 80 -5.92 14.97 19.09
C ILE A 80 -6.07 16.35 18.43
N LYS A 81 -5.04 16.78 17.71
CA LYS A 81 -5.13 17.99 16.90
C LYS A 81 -5.89 17.65 15.61
N PRO A 82 -6.75 18.55 15.09
CA PRO A 82 -7.41 18.33 13.80
C PRO A 82 -6.44 17.95 12.68
N GLN A 83 -5.25 18.54 12.65
CA GLN A 83 -4.21 18.21 11.66
C GLN A 83 -3.78 16.74 11.72
N ASN A 84 -3.53 16.18 12.91
CA ASN A 84 -3.17 14.77 13.05
C ASN A 84 -4.25 13.85 12.46
N PHE A 85 -5.53 14.21 12.63
CA PHE A 85 -6.63 13.42 12.06
C PHE A 85 -6.70 13.53 10.54
N LEU A 86 -6.38 14.70 9.97
CA LEU A 86 -6.25 14.88 8.52
C LEU A 86 -5.08 14.07 7.96
N ASP A 87 -3.93 14.07 8.63
CA ASP A 87 -2.74 13.30 8.25
C ASP A 87 -3.05 11.78 8.27
N ASP A 88 -3.83 11.32 9.25
CA ASP A 88 -4.32 9.94 9.30
C ASP A 88 -5.22 9.63 8.10
N LEU A 89 -6.20 10.48 7.80
CA LEU A 89 -7.09 10.29 6.65
C LEU A 89 -6.36 10.33 5.31
N GLU A 90 -5.29 11.13 5.21
CA GLU A 90 -4.46 11.21 4.01
C GLU A 90 -3.85 9.86 3.68
N VAL A 91 -3.34 9.12 4.66
CA VAL A 91 -2.81 7.78 4.44
C VAL A 91 -3.91 6.73 4.35
N GLN A 92 -4.89 6.75 5.26
CA GLN A 92 -5.83 5.63 5.37
C GLN A 92 -6.89 5.62 4.26
N ALA A 93 -7.33 6.81 3.80
CA ALA A 93 -8.41 6.93 2.84
C ALA A 93 -7.96 7.57 1.52
N LEU A 94 -7.32 8.74 1.57
CA LEU A 94 -6.96 9.47 0.35
C LEU A 94 -5.87 8.73 -0.44
N GLY A 95 -4.88 8.15 0.22
CA GLY A 95 -3.87 7.31 -0.42
C GLY A 95 -4.48 6.13 -1.17
N ALA A 96 -5.48 5.45 -0.60
CA ALA A 96 -6.20 4.36 -1.26
C ALA A 96 -6.94 4.85 -2.51
N VAL A 97 -7.61 6.01 -2.41
CA VAL A 97 -8.29 6.63 -3.57
C VAL A 97 -7.30 6.97 -4.68
N LYS A 98 -6.15 7.57 -4.35
CA LYS A 98 -5.12 7.93 -5.35
C LYS A 98 -4.57 6.70 -6.07
N VAL A 99 -4.29 5.63 -5.34
CA VAL A 99 -3.88 4.34 -5.93
C VAL A 99 -4.96 3.83 -6.88
N LEU A 100 -6.22 3.73 -6.45
CA LEU A 100 -7.30 3.18 -7.27
C LEU A 100 -7.65 4.04 -8.50
N GLN A 101 -7.33 5.33 -8.49
CA GLN A 101 -7.53 6.21 -9.64
C GLN A 101 -6.45 6.05 -10.72
N GLN A 102 -5.29 5.50 -10.37
CA GLN A 102 -4.12 5.40 -11.24
C GLN A 102 -3.72 3.95 -11.57
N ALA A 103 -4.14 2.99 -10.75
CA ALA A 103 -3.86 1.56 -10.90
C ALA A 103 -4.84 0.82 -11.83
#